data_AF-A0A7R9ZMB0-F1
#
_entry.id   AF-A0A7R9ZMB0-F1
#
_cell.length_a   1.000
_cell.length_b   1.000
_cell.length_c   1.000
_cell.angle_alpha   90.00
_cell.angle_beta   90.00
_cell.angle_gamma   90.00
#
_symmetry.space_group_name_H-M   'P 1'
#
loop_
_entity.id
_entity.type
_entity.pdbx_description
1 polymer ?
#
loop_
_entity_poly.entity_id
_entity_poly.type
_entity_poly.pdbx_seq_one_letter_code
_entity_poly.pdbx_strand_id
1 'polypeptide(L)'
;TDVATSIRDMHMFHNGMATIAHADIKASQFLLPKGESTYKLNDFNRCKFLTSEHPPDVCPFTIGTVHKGSTSRAPEEYAEGGLQTDKIDVFSMGSLFYHMLTGDPPFRDRKFDDAMDSIVEGKDLVYPDEVTSSHDKNMAALVEIITWCREYKAKDRPTSEQVATRMHKILGQAKAREKARIRGKARSG
;
A
#
# COMPACT_ATOMS: atom_id res chain seq x y z
N THR A 1 7.00 -8.90 -0.68
CA THR A 1 6.46 -8.62 0.67
C THR A 1 7.23 -7.51 1.36
N ASP A 2 8.44 -7.18 0.89
CA ASP A 2 9.34 -6.17 1.46
C ASP A 2 8.64 -4.83 1.71
N VAL A 3 7.96 -4.27 0.71
CA VAL A 3 7.20 -3.00 0.85
C VAL A 3 6.27 -3.01 2.07
N ALA A 4 5.41 -4.03 2.19
CA ALA A 4 4.49 -4.15 3.31
C ALA A 4 5.21 -4.34 4.65
N THR A 5 6.28 -5.15 4.64
CA THR A 5 7.10 -5.44 5.83
C THR A 5 7.79 -4.17 6.33
N SER A 6 8.42 -3.39 5.44
CA SER A 6 9.11 -2.15 5.81
C SER A 6 8.17 -1.09 6.35
N ILE A 7 6.97 -0.94 5.77
CA ILE A 7 5.97 0.01 6.28
C ILE A 7 5.45 -0.43 7.64
N ARG A 8 5.15 -1.73 7.83
CA ARG A 8 4.79 -2.29 9.13
C ARG A 8 5.86 -2.01 10.19
N ASP A 9 7.11 -2.31 9.87
CA ASP A 9 8.23 -2.16 10.80
C ASP A 9 8.42 -0.69 11.17
N MET A 10 8.29 0.22 10.20
CA MET A 10 8.35 1.66 10.42
C MET A 10 7.17 2.20 11.25
N HIS A 11 5.95 1.70 11.02
CA HIS A 11 4.78 2.07 11.83
C HIS A 11 4.96 1.74 13.30
N MET A 12 5.86 0.83 13.67
CA MET A 12 6.28 0.54 15.04
C MET A 12 5.07 0.39 15.99
N PHE A 13 4.27 -0.65 15.76
CA PHE A 13 3.03 -0.84 16.50
C PHE A 13 3.27 -1.03 18.01
N HIS A 14 2.55 -0.26 18.82
CA HIS A 14 2.51 -0.36 20.28
C HIS A 14 1.06 -0.36 20.75
N ASN A 15 0.67 -1.34 21.58
CA ASN A 15 -0.72 -1.55 22.03
C ASN A 15 -1.76 -1.57 20.88
N GLY A 16 -1.38 -2.16 19.74
CA GLY A 16 -2.25 -2.27 18.56
C GLY A 16 -2.35 -1.00 17.70
N MET A 17 -1.58 0.05 18.01
CA MET A 17 -1.58 1.32 17.28
C MET A 17 -0.23 1.58 16.63
N ALA A 18 -0.25 2.16 15.43
CA ALA A 18 0.97 2.72 14.82
C ALA A 18 1.45 3.94 15.62
N THR A 19 2.77 4.05 15.77
CA THR A 19 3.41 5.18 16.49
C THR A 19 4.06 6.19 15.54
N ILE A 20 4.23 5.84 14.26
CA ILE A 20 4.85 6.68 13.24
C ILE A 20 4.04 6.56 11.94
N ALA A 21 3.89 7.66 11.21
CA ALA A 21 3.50 7.70 9.80
C ALA A 21 4.67 8.23 8.95
N HIS A 22 4.85 7.69 7.74
CA HIS A 22 5.86 8.14 6.78
C HIS A 22 5.41 9.35 5.96
N ALA A 23 4.14 9.36 5.56
CA ALA A 23 3.51 10.42 4.77
C ALA A 23 4.14 10.71 3.40
N ASP A 24 4.89 9.75 2.83
CA ASP A 24 5.46 9.84 1.48
C ASP A 24 5.74 8.48 0.83
N ILE A 25 4.89 7.48 1.08
CA ILE A 25 5.04 6.16 0.47
C ILE A 25 4.83 6.24 -1.06
N LYS A 26 5.89 5.94 -1.81
CA LYS A 26 5.91 5.84 -3.28
C LYS A 26 7.09 5.01 -3.73
N ALA A 27 7.11 4.59 -5.00
CA ALA A 27 8.13 3.69 -5.54
C ALA A 27 9.57 4.19 -5.32
N SER A 28 9.82 5.50 -5.47
CA SER A 28 11.16 6.08 -5.29
C SER A 28 11.72 5.96 -3.86
N GLN A 29 10.86 5.69 -2.87
CA GLN A 29 11.31 5.55 -1.49
C GLN A 29 11.75 4.12 -1.13
N PHE A 30 11.68 3.18 -2.06
CA PHE A 30 12.16 1.82 -1.88
C PHE A 30 13.43 1.60 -2.68
N LEU A 31 14.56 1.51 -1.99
CA LEU A 31 15.88 1.29 -2.59
C LEU A 31 16.23 -0.19 -2.56
N LEU A 32 16.86 -0.70 -3.62
CA LEU A 32 17.52 -2.00 -3.62
C LEU A 32 19.04 -1.77 -3.53
N PRO A 33 19.67 -1.94 -2.36
CA PRO A 33 21.10 -1.75 -2.23
C PRO A 33 21.88 -2.73 -3.12
N LYS A 34 23.05 -2.29 -3.60
CA LYS A 34 23.91 -3.11 -4.46
C LYS A 34 24.32 -4.40 -3.73
N GLY A 35 24.01 -5.55 -4.33
CA GLY A 35 24.34 -6.87 -3.78
C GLY A 35 23.34 -7.40 -2.75
N GLU A 36 22.26 -6.65 -2.47
CA GLU A 36 21.16 -7.12 -1.63
C GLU A 36 19.98 -7.64 -2.48
N SER A 37 19.09 -8.40 -1.85
CA SER A 37 17.85 -8.92 -2.47
C SER A 37 16.58 -8.36 -1.85
N THR A 38 16.73 -7.42 -0.90
CA THR A 38 15.64 -6.85 -0.11
C THR A 38 15.56 -5.35 -0.34
N TYR A 39 14.35 -4.85 -0.60
CA TYR A 39 14.11 -3.41 -0.68
C TYR A 39 14.11 -2.75 0.70
N LYS A 40 14.68 -1.55 0.80
CA LYS A 40 14.74 -0.73 2.03
C LYS A 40 13.98 0.58 1.84
N LEU A 41 13.14 0.91 2.81
CA LEU A 41 12.42 2.19 2.87
C LEU A 41 13.39 3.33 3.23
N ASN A 42 13.27 4.48 2.55
CA ASN A 42 14.11 5.67 2.73
C ASN A 42 13.25 6.94 2.97
N ASP A 43 13.91 8.10 3.17
CA ASP A 43 13.32 9.44 3.13
C ASP A 43 12.20 9.73 4.15
N PHE A 44 12.61 9.78 5.41
CA PHE A 44 11.75 10.05 6.58
C PHE A 44 11.48 11.55 6.80
N ASN A 45 11.76 12.43 5.82
CA ASN A 45 11.65 13.88 6.00
C ASN A 45 10.21 14.37 6.24
N ARG A 46 9.21 13.56 5.86
CA ARG A 46 7.79 13.86 6.06
C ARG A 46 7.17 13.13 7.25
N CYS A 47 7.95 12.32 7.97
CA CYS A 47 7.44 11.49 9.04
C CYS A 47 6.77 12.30 10.16
N LYS A 48 5.79 11.67 10.79
CA LYS A 48 5.06 12.20 11.94
C LYS A 48 4.95 11.14 13.02
N PHE A 49 5.19 11.55 14.26
CA PHE A 49 4.88 10.73 15.42
C PHE A 49 3.38 10.80 15.70
N LEU A 50 2.80 9.64 15.98
CA LEU A 50 1.38 9.44 16.26
C LEU A 50 1.10 9.21 17.75
N THR A 51 2.08 9.50 18.61
CA THR A 51 2.04 9.23 20.04
C THR A 51 0.83 9.89 20.70
N SER A 52 0.07 9.09 21.45
CA SER A 52 -1.12 9.49 22.19
C SER A 52 -1.01 9.02 23.63
N GLU A 53 -1.51 9.83 24.57
CA GLU A 53 -1.61 9.47 25.99
C GLU A 53 -2.86 8.61 26.28
N HIS A 54 -3.72 8.40 25.28
CA HIS A 54 -4.99 7.67 25.40
C HIS A 54 -5.11 6.53 24.37
N PRO A 55 -4.42 5.39 24.56
CA PRO A 55 -4.67 4.18 23.76
C PRO A 55 -6.15 3.77 23.84
N PRO A 56 -6.80 3.31 22.74
CA PRO A 56 -6.25 2.95 21.44
C PRO A 56 -6.27 4.08 20.38
N ASP A 57 -6.40 5.34 20.79
CA ASP A 57 -6.41 6.47 19.86
C ASP A 57 -4.98 6.88 19.47
N VAL A 58 -4.77 7.19 18.19
CA VAL A 58 -3.55 7.82 17.69
C VAL A 58 -3.70 9.34 17.64
N CYS A 59 -2.64 10.09 17.84
CA CYS A 59 -2.67 11.55 17.65
C CYS A 59 -2.60 11.86 16.14
N PRO A 60 -3.71 12.33 15.51
CA PRO A 60 -3.70 12.63 14.10
C PRO A 60 -2.89 13.90 13.82
N PHE A 61 -2.49 14.07 12.57
CA PHE A 61 -1.77 15.25 12.12
C PHE A 61 -2.36 15.79 10.82
N THR A 62 -1.88 16.96 10.42
CA THR A 62 -2.20 17.57 9.11
C THR A 62 -0.89 18.00 8.46
N ILE A 63 -0.62 17.51 7.25
CA ILE A 63 0.43 18.04 6.38
C ILE A 63 -0.24 18.86 5.27
N GLY A 64 0.26 20.07 5.03
CA GLY A 64 -0.27 20.96 4.00
C GLY A 64 -0.28 20.35 2.59
N THR A 65 -1.25 20.78 1.79
CA THR A 65 -1.69 20.29 0.46
C THR A 65 -0.69 20.52 -0.69
N VAL A 66 0.62 20.49 -0.44
CA VAL A 66 1.64 20.94 -1.40
C VAL A 66 1.89 19.95 -2.55
N HIS A 67 1.10 18.90 -2.71
CA HIS A 67 1.43 17.78 -3.60
C HIS A 67 0.66 17.83 -4.90
N LYS A 68 0.89 18.91 -5.67
CA LYS A 68 0.40 19.06 -7.04
C LYS A 68 1.05 17.96 -7.91
N GLY A 69 0.33 16.87 -8.17
CA GLY A 69 0.70 15.88 -9.19
C GLY A 69 0.74 14.41 -8.77
N SER A 70 0.67 14.06 -7.48
CA SER A 70 0.65 12.65 -7.08
C SER A 70 -0.78 12.13 -7.04
N THR A 71 -1.08 11.03 -7.75
CA THR A 71 -2.39 10.36 -7.76
C THR A 71 -2.45 9.14 -6.83
N SER A 72 -1.43 8.96 -6.00
CA SER A 72 -1.29 7.80 -5.12
C SER A 72 -1.76 8.06 -3.68
N ARG A 73 -2.09 9.31 -3.34
CA ARG A 73 -2.36 9.77 -1.97
C ARG A 73 -3.78 9.48 -1.53
N ALA A 74 -3.96 9.41 -0.21
CA ALA A 74 -5.25 9.19 0.41
C ALA A 74 -6.18 10.41 0.22
N PRO A 75 -7.51 10.21 0.13
CA PRO A 75 -8.48 11.30 -0.04
C PRO A 75 -8.32 12.43 0.98
N GLU A 76 -8.08 12.10 2.26
CA GLU A 76 -7.90 13.07 3.34
C GLU A 76 -6.63 13.92 3.21
N GLU A 77 -5.66 13.53 2.38
CA GLU A 77 -4.47 14.36 2.10
C GLU A 77 -4.79 15.54 1.15
N TYR A 78 -5.90 15.48 0.41
CA TYR A 78 -6.34 16.55 -0.51
C TYR A 78 -7.35 17.52 0.12
N ALA A 79 -7.94 17.16 1.27
CA ALA A 79 -8.87 18.01 1.98
C ALA A 79 -8.13 19.05 2.82
N GLU A 80 -8.57 20.31 2.77
CA GLU A 80 -8.06 21.35 3.66
C GLU A 80 -8.33 20.97 5.13
N GLY A 81 -7.28 20.89 5.94
CA GLY A 81 -7.39 20.45 7.33
C GLY A 81 -7.73 18.96 7.50
N GLY A 82 -7.62 18.14 6.46
CA GLY A 82 -7.91 16.71 6.52
C GLY A 82 -6.99 16.00 7.51
N LEU A 83 -7.59 15.38 8.54
CA LEU A 83 -6.85 14.65 9.58
C LEU A 83 -6.24 13.36 9.00
N GLN A 84 -4.94 13.22 9.21
CA GLN A 84 -4.12 12.12 8.69
C GLN A 84 -3.60 11.27 9.85
N THR A 85 -3.49 9.97 9.61
CA THR A 85 -2.84 8.99 10.50
C THR A 85 -1.92 8.08 9.67
N ASP A 86 -1.38 7.01 10.25
CA ASP A 86 -0.72 5.91 9.54
C ASP A 86 -1.51 5.35 8.34
N LYS A 87 -2.84 5.52 8.32
CA LYS A 87 -3.73 5.03 7.26
C LYS A 87 -3.50 5.71 5.90
N ILE A 88 -2.84 6.87 5.85
CA ILE A 88 -2.43 7.47 4.58
C ILE A 88 -1.30 6.67 3.91
N ASP A 89 -0.41 6.07 4.72
CA ASP A 89 0.65 5.19 4.21
C ASP A 89 0.07 3.88 3.69
N VAL A 90 -0.97 3.36 4.36
CA VAL A 90 -1.69 2.16 3.92
C VAL A 90 -2.36 2.39 2.56
N PHE A 91 -3.04 3.53 2.38
CA PHE A 91 -3.62 3.88 1.10
C PHE A 91 -2.56 4.00 0.01
N SER A 92 -1.48 4.74 0.30
CA SER A 92 -0.36 4.95 -0.62
C SER A 92 0.37 3.63 -0.96
N MET A 93 0.46 2.70 -0.01
CA MET A 93 0.95 1.35 -0.23
C MET A 93 0.05 0.56 -1.20
N GLY A 94 -1.27 0.67 -1.08
CA GLY A 94 -2.22 0.11 -2.06
C GLY A 94 -2.02 0.70 -3.47
N SER A 95 -1.85 2.01 -3.58
CA SER A 95 -1.52 2.69 -4.84
C SER A 95 -0.18 2.23 -5.43
N LEU A 96 0.83 1.97 -4.58
CA LEU A 96 2.12 1.41 -5.02
C LEU A 96 1.99 -0.03 -5.50
N PHE A 97 1.16 -0.86 -4.84
CA PHE A 97 0.86 -2.21 -5.30
C PHE A 97 0.13 -2.21 -6.65
N TYR A 98 -0.81 -1.29 -6.85
CA TYR A 98 -1.44 -1.09 -8.16
C TYR A 98 -0.40 -0.75 -9.23
N HIS A 99 0.51 0.17 -8.94
CA HIS A 99 1.58 0.55 -9.87
C HIS A 99 2.48 -0.64 -10.20
N MET A 100 2.89 -1.44 -9.22
CA MET A 100 3.68 -2.64 -9.49
C MET A 100 2.92 -3.70 -10.30
N LEU A 101 1.60 -3.77 -10.16
CA LEU A 101 0.76 -4.73 -10.87
C LEU A 101 0.49 -4.32 -12.32
N THR A 102 0.27 -3.03 -12.57
CA THR A 102 -0.17 -2.51 -13.87
C THR A 102 0.94 -1.86 -14.69
N GLY A 103 2.05 -1.49 -14.04
CA GLY A 103 3.11 -0.69 -14.64
C GLY A 103 2.87 0.82 -14.56
N ASP A 104 1.68 1.27 -14.15
CA ASP A 104 1.31 2.69 -14.11
C ASP A 104 0.70 3.10 -12.75
N PRO A 105 0.92 4.33 -12.28
CA PRO A 105 0.24 4.83 -11.08
C PRO A 105 -1.28 4.91 -11.31
N PRO A 106 -2.09 4.91 -10.24
CA PRO A 106 -3.52 5.15 -10.33
C PRO A 106 -3.85 6.38 -11.18
N PHE A 107 -4.87 6.28 -12.03
CA PHE A 107 -5.38 7.40 -12.83
C PHE A 107 -4.34 8.06 -13.76
N ARG A 108 -3.32 7.30 -14.21
CA ARG A 108 -2.24 7.80 -15.09
C ARG A 108 -2.74 8.57 -16.32
N ASP A 109 -3.83 8.11 -16.92
CA ASP A 109 -4.40 8.67 -18.16
C ASP A 109 -5.28 9.91 -17.94
N ARG A 110 -5.36 10.42 -16.72
CA ARG A 110 -6.16 11.59 -16.36
C ARG A 110 -5.29 12.80 -16.08
N LYS A 111 -5.84 13.99 -16.28
CA LYS A 111 -5.22 15.21 -15.72
C LYS A 111 -5.25 15.12 -14.20
N PHE A 112 -4.31 15.79 -13.55
CA PHE A 112 -4.18 15.73 -12.10
C PHE A 112 -5.47 16.11 -11.38
N ASP A 113 -6.15 17.19 -11.80
CA ASP A 113 -7.40 17.64 -11.18
C ASP A 113 -8.50 16.58 -11.32
N ASP A 114 -8.70 16.01 -12.51
CA ASP A 114 -9.69 14.93 -12.75
C ASP A 114 -9.37 13.65 -11.95
N ALA A 115 -8.08 13.34 -11.77
CA ALA A 115 -7.61 12.22 -10.97
C ALA A 115 -7.84 12.47 -9.47
N MET A 116 -7.55 13.69 -9.00
CA MET A 116 -7.79 14.12 -7.63
C MET A 116 -9.28 14.06 -7.31
N ASP A 117 -10.15 14.59 -8.18
CA ASP A 117 -11.60 14.50 -8.02
C ASP A 117 -12.04 13.04 -7.91
N SER A 118 -11.50 12.16 -8.75
CA SER A 118 -11.79 10.72 -8.69
C SER A 118 -11.38 10.08 -7.35
N ILE A 119 -10.26 10.50 -6.77
CA ILE A 119 -9.79 10.01 -5.46
C ILE A 119 -10.68 10.55 -4.33
N VAL A 120 -10.99 11.84 -4.34
CA VAL A 120 -11.81 12.51 -3.32
C VAL A 120 -13.26 12.04 -3.35
N GLU A 121 -13.78 11.66 -4.52
CA GLU A 121 -15.10 11.03 -4.67
C GLU A 121 -15.09 9.53 -4.31
N GLY A 122 -13.93 8.94 -4.04
CA GLY A 122 -13.80 7.52 -3.70
C GLY A 122 -14.07 6.58 -4.86
N LYS A 123 -13.74 6.97 -6.10
CA LYS A 123 -13.89 6.09 -7.27
C LYS A 123 -12.92 4.92 -7.22
N ASP A 124 -13.43 3.75 -7.61
CA ASP A 124 -12.63 2.54 -7.76
C ASP A 124 -11.56 2.67 -8.85
N LEU A 125 -10.52 1.84 -8.72
CA LEU A 125 -9.49 1.71 -9.75
C LEU A 125 -10.02 0.91 -10.93
N VAL A 126 -9.64 1.37 -12.13
CA VAL A 126 -9.78 0.59 -13.34
C VAL A 126 -8.50 -0.21 -13.53
N TYR A 127 -8.62 -1.50 -13.81
CA TYR A 127 -7.51 -2.39 -14.07
C TYR A 127 -7.46 -2.73 -15.57
N PRO A 128 -6.26 -2.92 -16.16
CA PRO A 128 -6.12 -3.43 -17.52
C PRO A 128 -6.78 -4.80 -17.70
N ASP A 129 -7.16 -5.14 -18.94
CA ASP A 129 -7.83 -6.39 -19.28
C ASP A 129 -7.00 -7.63 -18.91
N GLU A 130 -5.68 -7.51 -18.97
CA GLU A 130 -4.75 -8.57 -18.57
C GLU A 130 -4.89 -8.90 -17.07
N VAL A 131 -5.26 -7.93 -16.25
CA VAL A 131 -5.48 -8.12 -14.81
C VAL A 131 -6.88 -8.67 -14.55
N THR A 132 -7.92 -8.08 -15.16
CA THR A 132 -9.32 -8.46 -14.91
C THR A 132 -9.69 -9.83 -15.50
N SER A 133 -9.07 -10.22 -16.62
CA SER A 133 -9.32 -11.50 -17.29
C SER A 133 -8.41 -12.64 -16.78
N SER A 134 -7.48 -12.33 -15.88
CA SER A 134 -6.55 -13.31 -15.34
C SER A 134 -7.23 -14.30 -14.41
N HIS A 135 -6.89 -15.58 -14.58
CA HIS A 135 -7.30 -16.65 -13.67
C HIS A 135 -6.23 -16.96 -12.60
N ASP A 136 -5.15 -16.16 -12.54
CA ASP A 136 -4.13 -16.31 -11.51
C ASP A 136 -4.67 -15.86 -10.15
N LYS A 137 -4.82 -16.83 -9.24
CA LYS A 137 -5.26 -16.63 -7.86
C LYS A 137 -4.36 -15.64 -7.10
N ASN A 138 -3.08 -15.54 -7.44
CA ASN A 138 -2.17 -14.60 -6.80
C ASN A 138 -2.46 -13.16 -7.24
N MET A 139 -2.84 -12.98 -8.51
CA MET A 139 -3.24 -11.69 -9.07
C MET A 139 -4.55 -11.23 -8.44
N ALA A 140 -5.56 -12.11 -8.39
CA ALA A 140 -6.83 -11.82 -7.71
C ALA A 140 -6.62 -11.43 -6.24
N ALA A 141 -5.78 -12.17 -5.50
CA ALA A 141 -5.47 -11.86 -4.11
C ALA A 141 -4.72 -10.53 -3.94
N LEU A 142 -3.91 -10.13 -4.92
CA LEU A 142 -3.24 -8.82 -4.91
C LEU A 142 -4.23 -7.69 -5.18
N VAL A 143 -5.16 -7.86 -6.12
CA VAL A 143 -6.26 -6.91 -6.37
C VAL A 143 -7.10 -6.72 -5.09
N GLU A 144 -7.47 -7.79 -4.40
CA GLU A 144 -8.18 -7.71 -3.11
C GLU A 144 -7.40 -6.91 -2.05
N ILE A 145 -6.07 -7.07 -1.99
CA ILE A 145 -5.24 -6.28 -1.07
C ILE A 145 -5.21 -4.82 -1.48
N ILE A 146 -5.06 -4.52 -2.78
CA ILE A 146 -5.07 -3.15 -3.29
C ILE A 146 -6.38 -2.46 -2.92
N THR A 147 -7.52 -3.11 -3.16
CA THR A 147 -8.84 -2.59 -2.80
C THR A 147 -8.95 -2.36 -1.31
N TRP A 148 -8.56 -3.33 -0.47
CA TRP A 148 -8.62 -3.21 0.99
C TRP A 148 -7.75 -2.06 1.52
N CYS A 149 -6.53 -1.90 1.00
CA CYS A 149 -5.65 -0.79 1.35
C CYS A 149 -6.25 0.58 0.95
N ARG A 150 -7.02 0.63 -0.14
CA ARG A 150 -7.57 1.86 -0.72
C ARG A 150 -9.05 2.11 -0.37
N GLU A 151 -9.56 1.48 0.69
CA GLU A 151 -10.87 1.83 1.24
C GLU A 151 -10.97 3.35 1.45
N TYR A 152 -12.07 3.95 1.00
CA TYR A 152 -12.22 5.40 0.97
C TYR A 152 -12.06 6.00 2.37
N LYS A 153 -12.78 5.44 3.36
CA LYS A 153 -12.69 5.88 4.75
C LYS A 153 -11.45 5.28 5.42
N ALA A 154 -10.60 6.13 5.98
CA ALA A 154 -9.36 5.70 6.65
C ALA A 154 -9.55 4.62 7.72
N LYS A 155 -10.67 4.65 8.46
CA LYS A 155 -10.99 3.66 9.49
C LYS A 155 -11.25 2.26 8.94
N ASP A 156 -11.72 2.14 7.69
CA ASP A 156 -12.08 0.87 7.07
C ASP A 156 -10.86 0.21 6.40
N ARG A 157 -9.77 0.96 6.19
CA ARG A 157 -8.48 0.45 5.72
C ARG A 157 -7.84 -0.49 6.77
N PRO A 158 -7.07 -1.51 6.36
CA PRO A 158 -6.30 -2.34 7.28
C PRO A 158 -5.19 -1.57 7.99
N THR A 159 -4.59 -2.19 8.99
CA THR A 159 -3.25 -1.81 9.46
C THR A 159 -2.18 -2.37 8.52
N SER A 160 -1.00 -1.74 8.47
CA SER A 160 0.13 -2.28 7.69
C SER A 160 0.58 -3.67 8.19
N GLU A 161 0.40 -3.98 9.49
CA GLU A 161 0.60 -5.32 10.05
C GLU A 161 -0.33 -6.37 9.43
N GLN A 162 -1.63 -6.03 9.31
CA GLN A 162 -2.62 -6.91 8.67
C GLN A 162 -2.28 -7.14 7.20
N VAL A 163 -1.87 -6.09 6.47
CA VAL A 163 -1.45 -6.19 5.07
C VAL A 163 -0.21 -7.06 4.92
N ALA A 164 0.84 -6.83 5.72
CA ALA A 164 2.07 -7.61 5.69
C ALA A 164 1.78 -9.10 5.98
N THR A 165 0.96 -9.38 6.98
CA THR A 165 0.55 -10.74 7.35
C THR A 165 -0.18 -11.43 6.20
N ARG A 166 -1.15 -10.76 5.57
CA ARG A 166 -1.89 -11.30 4.43
C ARG A 166 -0.97 -11.55 3.23
N MET A 167 -0.06 -10.62 2.92
CA MET A 167 0.91 -10.80 1.84
C MET A 167 1.86 -11.97 2.06
N HIS A 168 2.40 -12.14 3.28
CA HIS A 168 3.25 -13.28 3.60
C HIS A 168 2.51 -14.62 3.46
N LYS A 169 1.24 -14.67 3.89
CA LYS A 169 0.38 -15.84 3.70
C LYS A 169 0.19 -16.19 2.22
N ILE A 170 -0.15 -15.20 1.39
CA ILE A 170 -0.33 -15.40 -0.07
C ILE A 170 0.98 -15.89 -0.70
N LEU A 171 2.11 -15.25 -0.38
CA LEU A 171 3.41 -15.64 -0.92
C LEU A 171 3.80 -17.07 -0.52
N GLY A 172 3.54 -17.46 0.74
CA GLY A 172 3.76 -18.83 1.21
C GLY A 172 2.93 -19.85 0.45
N GLN A 173 1.65 -19.55 0.21
CA GLN A 173 0.77 -20.40 -0.59
C GLN A 173 1.22 -20.50 -2.05
N ALA A 174 1.63 -19.40 -2.66
CA ALA A 174 2.16 -19.37 -4.02
C ALA A 174 3.40 -20.25 -4.17
N LYS A 175 4.37 -20.11 -3.26
CA LYS A 175 5.59 -20.94 -3.22
C LYS A 175 5.28 -22.43 -3.04
N ALA A 176 4.31 -22.77 -2.18
CA ALA A 176 3.90 -24.15 -1.96
C ALA A 176 3.29 -24.78 -3.23
N ARG A 177 2.41 -24.04 -3.92
CA ARG A 177 1.79 -24.48 -5.19
C ARG A 177 2.85 -24.71 -6.28
N GLU A 178 3.81 -23.80 -6.41
CA GLU A 178 4.87 -23.93 -7.41
C GLU A 178 5.77 -25.15 -7.14
N LYS A 179 6.15 -25.37 -5.88
CA LYS A 179 6.93 -26.55 -5.49
C LYS A 179 6.19 -27.87 -5.78
N ALA A 180 4.87 -27.90 -5.56
CA ALA A 180 4.03 -29.05 -5.89
C ALA A 180 3.98 -29.30 -7.42
N ARG A 181 3.84 -28.24 -8.22
CA ARG A 181 3.85 -28.30 -9.69
C ARG A 181 5.15 -28.88 -10.24
N ILE A 182 6.30 -28.42 -9.74
CA ILE A 182 7.63 -28.91 -10.15
C ILE A 182 7.79 -30.40 -9.80
N ARG A 183 7.41 -30.81 -8.58
CA ARG A 183 7.47 -32.21 -8.15
C ARG A 183 6.56 -33.14 -8.96
N GLY A 184 5.38 -32.66 -9.39
CA GLY A 184 4.48 -33.42 -10.24
C GLY A 184 5.05 -33.68 -11.64
N LYS A 185 5.72 -32.68 -12.24
CA LYS A 185 6.40 -32.81 -13.53
C LYS A 185 7.58 -33.80 -13.48
N ALA A 186 8.36 -33.77 -12.40
CA ALA A 186 9.50 -34.68 -12.22
C ALA A 186 9.12 -36.16 -11.96
N ARG A 187 7.83 -36.46 -11.68
CA ARG A 187 7.31 -37.81 -11.50
C ARG A 187 6.59 -38.37 -12.74
N SER A 188 6.36 -37.52 -13.74
CA SER A 188 5.60 -37.85 -14.96
C SER A 188 6.44 -37.87 -16.23
N GLY A 189 7.74 -37.56 -16.12
CA GLY A 189 8.75 -37.79 -17.16
C GLY A 189 9.82 -38.75 -16.63
#